data_AF-A0A2N0PXC1-F1
#
_entry.id   AF-A0A2N0PXC1-F1
#
_cell.length_a   1.000
_cell.length_b   1.000
_cell.length_c   1.000
_cell.angle_alpha   90.00
_cell.angle_beta   90.00
_cell.angle_gamma   90.00
#
_symmetry.space_group_name_H-M   'P 1'
#
loop_
_entity.id
_entity.type
_entity.pdbx_description
1 polymer ?
#
loop_
_entity_poly.entity_id
_entity_poly.type
_entity_poly.pdbx_seq_one_letter_code
_entity_poly.pdbx_strand_id
1 'polypeptide(L)'
;MIWTLCVALNYRNNKENKIKKCNFIYPTIDIQQRNYPCLYPLGAIPCVECTMARDDNAHVGLCIEHSNDIIMILIESAYDLYDLIIANSDNIPVALSDTIESLPLFNVAFNGYLLIHHLVLIDKLIWARRATLVKAWERNLSITKNKKRFYRRRYKKNNLISPPLDNMDTLSPLRRNYTHR
;
A
#
# COMPACT_ATOMS: atom_id res chain seq x y z
N MET A 1 -3.22 9.27 -7.34
CA MET A 1 -1.84 9.76 -7.17
C MET A 1 -0.79 8.66 -7.28
N ILE A 2 -0.92 7.52 -6.60
CA ILE A 2 0.00 6.37 -6.77
C ILE A 2 0.05 5.88 -8.22
N TRP A 3 -1.10 5.83 -8.91
CA TRP A 3 -1.18 5.48 -10.33
C TRP A 3 -0.35 6.42 -11.23
N THR A 4 -0.44 7.73 -11.01
CA THR A 4 0.26 8.76 -11.81
C THR A 4 1.76 8.76 -11.57
N LEU A 5 2.20 8.60 -10.32
CA LEU A 5 3.62 8.46 -9.94
C LEU A 5 4.23 7.16 -10.47
N CYS A 6 3.46 6.06 -10.47
CA CYS A 6 3.91 4.78 -11.00
C CYS A 6 4.04 4.79 -12.53
N VAL A 7 3.17 5.52 -13.24
CA VAL A 7 3.28 5.72 -14.70
C VAL A 7 4.48 6.60 -15.05
N ALA A 8 4.72 7.70 -14.32
CA ALA A 8 5.84 8.61 -14.58
C ALA A 8 7.22 7.95 -14.38
N LEU A 9 7.35 7.05 -13.43
CA LEU A 9 8.57 6.27 -13.17
C LEU A 9 8.87 5.20 -14.21
N ASN A 10 7.83 4.72 -14.90
CA ASN A 10 7.95 3.60 -15.83
C ASN A 10 8.52 4.00 -17.21
N TYR A 11 8.51 5.28 -17.58
CA TYR A 11 9.13 5.69 -18.85
C TYR A 11 10.66 5.58 -18.84
N ARG A 12 11.29 5.59 -17.65
CA ARG A 12 12.76 5.60 -17.52
C ARG A 12 13.41 4.23 -17.39
N ASN A 13 12.68 3.16 -17.09
CA ASN A 13 13.28 1.86 -16.80
C ASN A 13 12.50 0.69 -17.43
N ASN A 14 12.84 0.38 -18.68
CA ASN A 14 12.40 -0.80 -19.43
C ASN A 14 12.76 -2.11 -18.70
N LYS A 15 11.91 -2.63 -17.80
CA LYS A 15 11.83 -4.06 -17.44
C LYS A 15 10.39 -4.42 -17.03
N GLU A 16 9.67 -5.09 -17.93
CA GLU A 16 8.27 -5.53 -17.82
C GLU A 16 7.92 -6.34 -16.54
N ASN A 17 8.92 -6.88 -15.82
CA ASN A 17 8.74 -7.59 -14.55
C ASN A 17 8.46 -6.67 -13.35
N LYS A 18 8.78 -5.36 -13.40
CA LYS A 18 8.55 -4.42 -12.30
C LYS A 18 7.16 -3.77 -12.34
N ILE A 19 6.55 -3.69 -13.54
CA ILE A 19 5.22 -3.10 -13.76
C ILE A 19 4.14 -3.84 -12.96
N LYS A 20 4.24 -5.17 -12.86
CA LYS A 20 3.29 -5.98 -12.08
C LYS A 20 3.44 -5.75 -10.57
N LYS A 21 4.62 -5.38 -10.07
CA LYS A 21 4.84 -5.26 -8.63
C LYS A 21 4.15 -4.04 -8.02
N CYS A 22 4.27 -2.89 -8.68
CA CYS A 22 3.70 -1.64 -8.18
C CYS A 22 2.19 -1.49 -8.49
N ASN A 23 1.69 -2.15 -9.53
CA ASN A 23 0.27 -2.11 -9.89
C ASN A 23 -0.57 -3.27 -9.33
N PHE A 24 0.02 -4.35 -8.79
CA PHE A 24 -0.73 -5.61 -8.64
C PHE A 24 -0.65 -6.38 -7.31
N ILE A 25 0.25 -6.12 -6.35
CA ILE A 25 0.52 -7.22 -5.38
C ILE A 25 -0.37 -7.25 -4.14
N TYR A 26 -0.99 -6.17 -3.69
CA TYR A 26 -1.76 -6.24 -2.45
C TYR A 26 -3.05 -5.44 -2.53
N PRO A 27 -4.17 -6.09 -2.91
CA PRO A 27 -5.47 -5.43 -2.91
C PRO A 27 -5.80 -4.94 -1.49
N THR A 28 -6.02 -3.64 -1.36
CA THR A 28 -6.67 -3.01 -0.22
C THR A 28 -8.06 -3.59 0.01
N ILE A 29 -8.61 -3.41 1.20
CA ILE A 29 -9.84 -4.11 1.58
C ILE A 29 -11.02 -3.63 0.72
N ASP A 30 -11.04 -2.38 0.27
CA ASP A 30 -12.01 -1.89 -0.71
C ASP A 30 -11.97 -2.68 -2.04
N ILE A 31 -10.79 -3.05 -2.55
CA ILE A 31 -10.63 -3.89 -3.75
C ILE A 31 -11.12 -5.31 -3.48
N GLN A 32 -10.79 -5.85 -2.30
CA GLN A 32 -11.29 -7.16 -1.90
C GLN A 32 -12.82 -7.18 -1.80
N GLN A 33 -13.41 -6.17 -1.17
CA GLN A 33 -14.86 -6.00 -1.06
C GLN A 33 -15.50 -5.88 -2.44
N ARG A 34 -14.93 -5.11 -3.36
CA ARG A 34 -15.39 -5.02 -4.77
C ARG A 34 -15.33 -6.37 -5.50
N ASN A 35 -14.30 -7.17 -5.27
CA ASN A 35 -14.12 -8.47 -5.93
C ASN A 35 -14.97 -9.59 -5.33
N TYR A 36 -15.36 -9.46 -4.06
CA TYR A 36 -16.14 -10.46 -3.33
C TYR A 36 -17.26 -9.78 -2.50
N PRO A 37 -18.20 -9.07 -3.14
CA PRO A 37 -19.20 -8.23 -2.45
C PRO A 37 -20.04 -8.99 -1.42
N CYS A 38 -20.27 -10.29 -1.60
CA CYS A 38 -21.04 -11.11 -0.65
C CYS A 38 -20.17 -11.80 0.42
N LEU A 39 -18.84 -11.65 0.39
CA LEU A 39 -17.94 -12.22 1.39
C LEU A 39 -17.45 -11.18 2.40
N TYR A 40 -17.44 -9.90 2.05
CA TYR A 40 -16.97 -8.81 2.92
C TYR A 40 -18.18 -8.04 3.47
N PRO A 41 -18.07 -7.45 4.67
CA PRO A 41 -19.11 -6.57 5.21
C PRO A 41 -19.45 -5.44 4.24
N LEU A 42 -20.70 -4.98 4.25
CA LEU A 42 -21.12 -3.79 3.51
C LEU A 42 -20.63 -2.52 4.22
N GLY A 43 -20.44 -1.45 3.45
CA GLY A 43 -19.99 -0.16 3.98
C GLY A 43 -18.47 0.03 3.94
N ALA A 44 -18.00 1.16 4.47
CA ALA A 44 -16.58 1.46 4.52
C ALA A 44 -15.89 0.57 5.56
N ILE A 45 -14.86 -0.17 5.14
CA ILE A 45 -14.06 -0.99 6.06
C ILE A 45 -12.88 -0.13 6.52
N PRO A 46 -12.66 0.02 7.85
CA PRO A 46 -11.56 0.82 8.36
C PRO A 46 -10.21 0.16 8.08
N CYS A 47 -9.18 0.98 8.00
CA CYS A 47 -7.79 0.56 7.89
C CYS A 47 -7.42 -0.38 9.03
N VAL A 48 -6.81 -1.52 8.72
CA VAL A 48 -6.42 -2.53 9.71
C VAL A 48 -5.31 -2.10 10.67
N GLU A 49 -4.65 -0.97 10.40
CA GLU A 49 -3.60 -0.42 11.26
C GLU A 49 -4.08 0.83 11.99
N CYS A 50 -4.45 1.90 11.29
CA CYS A 50 -4.84 3.13 11.98
C CYS A 50 -6.28 3.12 12.51
N THR A 51 -7.18 2.32 11.94
CA THR A 51 -8.62 2.27 12.25
C THR A 51 -9.43 3.57 12.03
N MET A 52 -8.76 4.70 11.76
CA MET A 52 -9.36 6.04 11.66
C MET A 52 -9.85 6.43 10.26
N ALA A 53 -9.40 5.73 9.22
CA ALA A 53 -9.73 6.01 7.84
C ALA A 53 -10.15 4.74 7.09
N ARG A 54 -10.77 4.91 5.92
CA ARG A 54 -11.13 3.80 5.05
C ARG A 54 -9.89 3.09 4.53
N ASP A 55 -9.95 1.76 4.49
CA ASP A 55 -8.92 0.93 3.91
C ASP A 55 -9.00 0.94 2.37
N ASP A 56 -8.31 1.91 1.76
CA ASP A 56 -8.17 2.05 0.31
C ASP A 56 -6.74 2.45 -0.09
N ASN A 57 -6.47 2.44 -1.40
CA ASN A 57 -5.14 2.78 -1.93
C ASN A 57 -4.72 4.23 -1.64
N ALA A 58 -5.67 5.15 -1.46
CA ALA A 58 -5.35 6.55 -1.20
C ALA A 58 -4.88 6.71 0.24
N HIS A 59 -5.58 6.09 1.19
CA HIS A 59 -5.19 6.10 2.59
C HIS A 59 -3.91 5.31 2.85
N VAL A 60 -3.78 4.09 2.33
CA VAL A 60 -2.65 3.21 2.67
C VAL A 60 -1.29 3.85 2.33
N GLY A 61 -1.23 4.62 1.23
CA GLY A 61 0.00 5.34 0.86
C GLY A 61 0.34 6.55 1.73
N LEU A 62 -0.61 7.05 2.53
CA LEU A 62 -0.47 8.25 3.38
C LEU A 62 -0.59 7.94 4.88
N CYS A 63 -0.89 6.70 5.24
CA CYS A 63 -1.19 6.30 6.61
C CYS A 63 0.09 6.33 7.45
N ILE A 64 0.11 7.18 8.48
CA ILE A 64 1.27 7.30 9.36
C ILE A 64 1.60 5.98 10.06
N GLU A 65 0.56 5.25 10.53
CA GLU A 65 0.71 3.94 11.16
C GLU A 65 1.36 2.89 10.24
N HIS A 66 1.11 2.97 8.93
CA HIS A 66 1.78 2.11 7.96
C HIS A 66 3.24 2.50 7.76
N SER A 67 3.56 3.79 7.88
CA SER A 67 4.91 4.30 7.66
C SER A 67 5.79 4.34 8.91
N ASN A 68 5.24 4.10 10.11
CA ASN A 68 5.98 4.17 11.37
C ASN A 68 7.23 3.27 11.38
N ASP A 69 7.14 2.03 10.88
CA ASP A 69 8.29 1.13 10.80
C ASP A 69 9.36 1.65 9.83
N ILE A 70 8.96 2.32 8.74
CA ILE A 70 9.89 2.95 7.80
C ILE A 70 10.56 4.14 8.47
N ILE A 71 9.79 4.98 9.17
CA ILE A 71 10.31 6.13 9.92
C ILE A 71 11.36 5.65 10.92
N MET A 72 11.05 4.61 11.70
CA MET A 72 11.99 4.02 12.64
C MET A 72 13.27 3.53 11.96
N ILE A 73 13.17 2.76 10.86
CA ILE A 73 14.35 2.27 10.15
C ILE A 73 15.19 3.41 9.58
N LEU A 74 14.57 4.48 9.07
CA LEU A 74 15.28 5.65 8.57
C LEU A 74 16.02 6.38 9.69
N ILE A 75 15.38 6.52 10.85
CA ILE A 75 15.99 7.11 12.05
C ILE A 75 17.16 6.25 12.53
N GLU A 76 16.97 4.94 12.69
CA GLU A 76 18.03 3.99 13.09
C GLU A 76 19.20 4.04 12.11
N SER A 77 18.92 4.04 10.80
CA SER A 77 19.96 4.13 9.77
C SER A 77 20.73 5.45 9.78
N ALA A 78 20.09 6.55 10.21
CA ALA A 78 20.76 7.84 10.37
C ALA A 78 21.73 7.83 11.56
N TYR A 79 21.31 7.22 12.68
CA TYR A 79 22.18 7.01 13.85
C TYR A 79 23.35 6.09 13.54
N ASP A 80 23.12 4.96 12.86
CA ASP A 80 24.17 4.04 12.45
C ASP A 80 25.23 4.75 11.58
N LEU A 81 24.79 5.63 10.67
CA LEU A 81 25.70 6.42 9.85
C LEU A 81 26.50 7.43 10.69
N TYR A 82 25.84 8.10 11.64
CA TYR A 82 26.49 9.04 12.55
C TYR A 82 27.60 8.34 13.36
N ASP A 83 27.29 7.20 13.97
CA ASP A 83 28.24 6.42 14.77
C ASP A 83 29.43 5.94 13.92
N LEU A 84 29.16 5.49 12.69
CA LEU A 84 30.21 5.08 11.76
C LEU A 84 31.14 6.24 11.38
N ILE A 85 30.61 7.45 11.16
CA ILE A 85 31.43 8.62 10.81
C ILE A 85 32.29 9.02 11.99
N ILE A 86 31.73 9.07 13.21
CA ILE A 86 32.48 9.41 14.43
C ILE A 86 33.59 8.39 14.69
N ALA A 87 33.31 7.10 14.55
CA ALA A 87 34.31 6.06 14.79
C ALA A 87 35.49 6.10 13.81
N ASN A 88 35.36 6.79 12.66
CA ASN A 88 36.34 6.78 11.58
C ASN A 88 36.86 8.18 11.20
N SER A 89 36.54 9.24 11.96
CA SER A 89 36.98 10.61 11.65
C SER A 89 37.63 11.31 12.83
N ASP A 90 38.79 11.92 12.59
CA ASP A 90 39.52 12.68 13.61
C ASP A 90 38.98 14.12 13.80
N ASN A 91 38.20 14.61 12.84
CA ASN A 91 37.62 15.96 12.83
C ASN A 91 36.10 15.86 12.65
N ILE A 92 35.37 15.78 13.76
CA ILE A 92 33.91 15.67 13.77
C ILE A 92 33.30 17.07 13.60
N PRO A 93 32.52 17.34 12.53
CA PRO A 93 31.81 18.60 12.40
C PRO A 93 30.80 18.78 13.53
N VAL A 94 30.76 19.97 14.14
CA VAL A 94 29.82 20.30 15.24
C VAL A 94 28.36 20.09 14.83
N ALA A 95 28.03 20.33 13.56
CA ALA A 95 26.69 20.17 13.00
C ALA A 95 26.48 18.84 12.25
N LEU A 96 27.28 17.80 12.55
CA LEU A 96 27.19 16.52 11.82
C LEU A 96 25.82 15.85 11.96
N SER A 97 25.23 15.83 13.16
CA SER A 97 23.89 15.24 13.39
C SER A 97 22.85 15.96 12.54
N ASP A 98 22.78 17.30 12.65
CA ASP A 98 21.86 18.13 11.88
C ASP A 98 22.03 17.95 10.37
N THR A 99 23.28 17.82 9.91
CA THR A 99 23.60 17.58 8.50
C THR A 99 23.05 16.24 8.03
N ILE A 100 23.25 15.17 8.81
CA ILE A 100 22.75 13.84 8.47
C ILE A 100 21.22 13.81 8.47
N GLU A 101 20.59 14.36 9.50
CA GLU A 101 19.13 14.41 9.62
C GLU A 101 18.48 15.24 8.50
N SER A 102 19.18 16.26 8.00
CA SER A 102 18.73 17.07 6.86
C SER A 102 18.89 16.38 5.49
N LEU A 103 19.60 15.24 5.42
CA LEU A 103 19.80 14.53 4.16
C LEU A 103 18.45 14.05 3.60
N PRO A 104 18.18 14.24 2.30
CA PRO A 104 16.98 13.72 1.66
C PRO A 104 16.76 12.21 1.82
N LEU A 105 17.83 11.46 2.14
CA LEU A 105 17.79 10.02 2.37
C LEU A 105 17.05 9.63 3.65
N PHE A 106 17.20 10.43 4.72
CA PHE A 106 16.61 10.18 6.04
C PHE A 106 15.41 11.08 6.33
N ASN A 107 14.93 11.82 5.33
CA ASN A 107 13.80 12.71 5.50
C ASN A 107 12.53 11.92 5.88
N VAL A 108 12.15 12.02 7.15
CA VAL A 108 10.94 11.41 7.73
C VAL A 108 9.69 12.26 7.53
N ALA A 109 9.83 13.53 7.14
CA ALA A 109 8.74 14.45 6.87
C ALA A 109 8.15 14.27 5.45
N PHE A 110 8.05 13.03 4.97
CA PHE A 110 7.26 12.75 3.80
C PHE A 110 5.78 12.98 4.16
N ASN A 111 5.17 14.03 3.60
CA ASN A 111 3.75 14.35 3.74
C ASN A 111 2.86 13.33 3.00
N GLY A 112 3.09 12.03 3.24
CA GLY A 112 2.52 10.90 2.52
C GLY A 112 3.00 10.73 1.07
N TYR A 113 3.81 11.64 0.55
CA TYR A 113 4.47 11.47 -0.74
C TYR A 113 5.81 10.75 -0.54
N LEU A 114 5.75 9.42 -0.48
CA LEU A 114 6.93 8.59 -0.37
C LEU A 114 7.80 8.75 -1.63
N LEU A 115 9.02 9.26 -1.45
CA LEU A 115 10.02 9.35 -2.52
C LEU A 115 10.28 7.97 -3.13
N ILE A 116 10.58 7.98 -4.41
CA ILE A 116 10.82 6.81 -5.27
C ILE A 116 11.83 5.83 -4.65
N HIS A 117 12.80 6.36 -3.88
CA HIS A 117 13.82 5.58 -3.19
C HIS A 117 13.26 4.70 -2.06
N HIS A 118 12.16 5.09 -1.41
CA HIS A 118 11.52 4.29 -0.35
C HIS A 118 10.59 3.20 -0.89
N LEU A 119 10.30 3.15 -2.20
CA LEU A 119 9.40 2.17 -2.81
C LEU A 119 9.84 0.71 -2.56
N VAL A 120 11.14 0.46 -2.43
CA VAL A 120 11.67 -0.89 -2.14
C VAL A 120 11.42 -1.28 -0.67
N LEU A 121 11.55 -0.33 0.25
CA LEU A 121 11.28 -0.53 1.68
C LEU A 121 9.78 -0.72 1.93
N ILE A 122 8.94 0.05 1.22
CA ILE A 122 7.48 -0.07 1.23
C ILE A 122 7.03 -1.46 0.80
N ASP A 123 7.61 -2.02 -0.28
CA ASP A 123 7.22 -3.36 -0.77
C ASP A 123 7.47 -4.45 0.28
N LYS A 124 8.62 -4.38 0.96
CA LYS A 124 9.02 -5.41 1.92
C LYS A 124 8.34 -5.27 3.28
N LEU A 125 8.22 -4.06 3.80
CA LEU A 125 7.83 -3.84 5.19
C LEU A 125 6.33 -3.61 5.32
N ILE A 126 5.81 -2.61 4.61
CA ILE A 126 4.40 -2.21 4.70
C ILE A 126 3.50 -3.35 4.21
N TRP A 127 3.77 -3.88 3.02
CA TRP A 127 2.87 -4.87 2.44
C TRP A 127 2.93 -6.24 3.13
N ALA A 128 4.09 -6.66 3.66
CA ALA A 128 4.19 -7.92 4.39
C ALA A 128 3.42 -7.89 5.71
N ARG A 129 3.61 -6.82 6.50
CA ARG A 129 2.86 -6.59 7.76
C ARG A 129 1.37 -6.49 7.47
N ARG A 130 0.99 -5.64 6.53
CA ARG A 130 -0.40 -5.44 6.13
C ARG A 130 -1.07 -6.72 5.65
N ALA A 131 -0.41 -7.51 4.80
CA ALA A 131 -0.96 -8.78 4.33
C ALA A 131 -1.23 -9.75 5.49
N THR A 132 -0.43 -9.70 6.54
CA THR A 132 -0.62 -10.51 7.76
C THR A 132 -1.84 -10.02 8.55
N LEU A 133 -1.95 -8.70 8.76
CA LEU A 133 -3.09 -8.09 9.45
C LEU A 133 -4.41 -8.30 8.72
N VAL A 134 -4.43 -8.10 7.39
CA VAL A 134 -5.61 -8.37 6.56
C VAL A 134 -6.01 -9.84 6.64
N LYS A 135 -5.06 -10.78 6.61
CA LYS A 135 -5.37 -12.22 6.79
C LYS A 135 -5.89 -12.53 8.20
N ALA A 136 -5.40 -11.87 9.24
CA ALA A 136 -5.92 -12.03 10.60
C ALA A 136 -7.35 -11.52 10.70
N TRP A 137 -7.59 -10.33 10.17
CA TRP A 137 -8.92 -9.72 10.10
C TRP A 137 -9.91 -10.57 9.27
N GLU A 138 -9.50 -11.08 8.10
CA GLU A 138 -10.30 -12.01 7.30
C GLU A 138 -10.65 -13.29 8.07
N ARG A 139 -9.70 -13.84 8.85
CA ARG A 139 -9.95 -15.02 9.69
C ARG A 139 -11.00 -14.74 10.76
N ASN A 140 -10.97 -13.56 11.39
CA ASN A 140 -11.98 -13.16 12.38
C ASN A 140 -13.39 -13.08 11.77
N LEU A 141 -13.49 -12.74 10.48
CA LEU A 141 -14.75 -12.75 9.73
C LEU A 141 -15.08 -14.11 9.09
N SER A 142 -14.31 -15.16 9.40
CA SER A 142 -14.42 -16.46 8.76
C SER A 142 -14.33 -16.41 7.22
N ILE A 143 -13.65 -15.41 6.66
CA ILE A 143 -13.38 -15.26 5.24
C ILE A 143 -12.12 -16.08 4.92
N THR A 144 -12.30 -17.19 4.22
CA THR A 144 -11.19 -18.12 3.90
C THR A 144 -10.83 -18.08 2.42
N LYS A 145 -9.60 -18.51 2.10
CA LYS A 145 -9.16 -18.74 0.72
C LYS A 145 -10.11 -19.68 -0.04
N ASN A 146 -10.65 -20.69 0.65
CA ASN A 146 -11.63 -21.61 0.09
C ASN A 146 -12.96 -20.92 -0.23
N LYS A 147 -13.51 -20.10 0.67
CA LYS A 147 -14.71 -19.28 0.38
C LYS A 147 -14.51 -18.40 -0.85
N LYS A 148 -13.37 -17.70 -0.93
CA LYS A 148 -13.01 -16.90 -2.12
C LYS A 148 -12.90 -17.74 -3.39
N ARG A 149 -12.32 -18.96 -3.32
CA ARG A 149 -12.21 -19.89 -4.46
C ARG A 149 -13.58 -20.37 -4.94
N PHE A 150 -14.45 -20.79 -4.02
CA PHE A 150 -15.82 -21.21 -4.34
C PHE A 150 -16.64 -20.05 -4.91
N TYR A 151 -16.51 -18.85 -4.35
CA TYR A 151 -17.13 -17.64 -4.89
C TYR A 151 -16.73 -17.39 -6.34
N ARG A 152 -15.42 -17.39 -6.67
CA ARG A 152 -14.95 -17.23 -8.05
C ARG A 152 -15.49 -18.31 -8.99
N ARG A 153 -15.56 -19.56 -8.53
CA ARG A 153 -16.10 -20.68 -9.32
C ARG A 153 -17.58 -20.49 -9.63
N ARG A 154 -18.38 -20.11 -8.63
CA ARG A 154 -19.81 -19.88 -8.78
C ARG A 154 -20.09 -18.66 -9.66
N TYR A 155 -19.35 -17.57 -9.47
CA TYR A 155 -19.48 -16.36 -10.28
C TYR A 155 -19.05 -16.57 -11.73
N LYS A 156 -17.93 -17.26 -11.98
CA LYS A 156 -17.48 -17.60 -13.34
C LYS A 156 -18.45 -18.54 -14.07
N LYS A 157 -19.14 -19.42 -13.34
CA LYS A 157 -20.20 -20.29 -13.89
C LYS A 157 -21.51 -19.53 -14.16
N ASN A 158 -21.77 -18.45 -13.41
CA ASN A 158 -22.99 -17.65 -13.44
C ASN A 158 -22.83 -16.31 -14.17
N ASN A 159 -21.98 -16.20 -15.20
CA ASN A 159 -21.75 -14.97 -15.99
C ASN A 159 -23.00 -14.38 -16.72
N LEU A 160 -24.22 -14.71 -16.29
CA LEU A 160 -25.50 -14.17 -16.75
C LEU A 160 -26.32 -13.46 -15.65
N ILE A 161 -25.90 -13.50 -14.38
CA ILE A 161 -26.70 -12.91 -13.29
C ILE A 161 -25.84 -11.96 -12.48
N SER A 162 -25.93 -10.67 -12.83
CA SER A 162 -25.52 -9.57 -11.95
C SER A 162 -26.19 -9.70 -10.58
N PRO A 163 -25.58 -9.20 -9.48
CA PRO A 163 -26.19 -9.28 -8.17
C PRO A 163 -27.54 -8.54 -8.14
N PRO A 164 -28.52 -8.94 -7.30
CA PRO A 164 -29.76 -8.19 -7.12
C PRO A 164 -29.43 -6.76 -6.69
N LEU A 165 -30.00 -5.82 -7.43
CA LEU A 165 -29.82 -4.39 -7.29
C LEU A 165 -30.94 -3.85 -6.40
N ASP A 166 -30.96 -4.20 -5.13
CA ASP A 166 -31.94 -3.61 -4.21
C ASP A 166 -31.29 -2.42 -3.50
N ASN A 167 -31.82 -1.24 -3.86
CA ASN A 167 -31.47 0.13 -3.47
C ASN A 167 -30.37 0.81 -4.28
N MET A 168 -30.73 1.09 -5.54
CA MET A 168 -30.25 2.26 -6.27
C MET A 168 -30.82 3.52 -5.65
N ASP A 169 -29.98 4.30 -4.98
CA ASP A 169 -30.06 5.75 -5.14
C ASP A 169 -28.64 6.33 -5.28
N THR A 170 -28.42 6.85 -6.50
CA THR A 170 -27.52 7.94 -6.88
C THR A 170 -26.06 7.92 -6.40
N LEU A 171 -25.16 7.43 -7.29
CA LEU A 171 -24.12 8.24 -7.97
C LEU A 171 -23.08 7.30 -8.65
N SER A 172 -23.12 7.26 -9.99
CA SER A 172 -22.08 6.64 -10.81
C SER A 172 -20.76 7.43 -10.74
N PRO A 173 -19.61 6.77 -10.94
CA PRO A 173 -18.93 7.00 -12.22
C PRO A 173 -18.49 5.72 -12.92
N LEU A 174 -18.99 5.60 -14.16
CA LEU A 174 -18.43 4.92 -15.34
C LEU A 174 -17.24 3.97 -15.11
N ARG A 175 -17.51 2.66 -15.25
CA ARG A 175 -16.50 1.67 -15.64
C ARG A 175 -15.84 2.12 -16.94
N ARG A 176 -14.59 2.59 -16.86
CA ARG A 176 -13.75 2.82 -18.04
C ARG A 176 -13.39 1.46 -18.65
N ASN A 177 -13.98 1.15 -19.81
CA ASN A 177 -13.55 0.05 -20.65
C ASN A 177 -12.28 0.46 -21.38
N TYR A 178 -11.16 -0.19 -21.04
CA TYR A 178 -9.89 -0.04 -21.76
C TYR A 178 -9.89 -1.00 -22.95
N THR A 179 -10.05 -0.48 -24.16
CA THR A 179 -9.74 -1.22 -25.39
C THR A 179 -8.30 -0.94 -25.76
N HIS A 180 -7.43 -1.94 -25.69
CA HIS A 180 -6.11 -1.89 -26.30
C HIS A 180 -6.28 -2.10 -27.81
N ARG A 181 -5.89 -1.12 -28.62
CA ARG A 181 -5.59 -1.30 -30.04
C ARG A 181 -4.19 -0.77 -30.28
#